data_AF-A0A0F0LI82-F1
#
_entry.id   AF-A0A0F0LI82-F1
#
_cell.length_a   1.000
_cell.length_b   1.000
_cell.length_c   1.000
_cell.angle_alpha   90.00
_cell.angle_beta   90.00
_cell.angle_gamma   90.00
#
_symmetry.space_group_name_H-M   'P 1'
#
loop_
_entity.id
_entity.type
_entity.pdbx_description
1 polymer ?
#
loop_
_entity_poly.entity_id
_entity_poly.type
_entity_poly.pdbx_seq_one_letter_code
_entity_poly.pdbx_strand_id
1 'polypeptide(L)'
;MPRWLLELDLADGPVPWIVWGLAAAGLVALLIRPLRRRWIVRAAIAVIAGALVGWFLVVLVDVADLFGVPMPDAVKWWTSGGFALIGLAIVSLWDSRWWRKAVAILTVIASVLSMGIGINQAFALDRTLGDILGINTLGPLDHFAPPLTTQDPSAKPLAETWTPPADMPTRGRFGALSGANALKSSAGFKPREATVYLPPAALVKDPPALPVVVFMMGLPGYPNPHPMVDVMNEFAAKHDGLAPIVIIADQLGAQDQNPGCVDSAAYGGVETYFNKDIPDWIRGHLRVQQDPKYWTIAGYSNGGACAFIYGARHPDIWGNIATASGEPWSGFGDPKSVEKAFKGDQAAFDANKPEAILAEHPGAYAGHYAIFAAGALDKKYGPANRVSAGLAETAGFTTTYYLVPNATHTGPGLRGGLVKAFEVLYPRLGLSR
;
A
#
# COMPACT_ATOMS: atom_id res chain seq x y z
N MET A 1 21.69 5.75 -8.01
CA MET A 1 21.83 4.38 -7.47
C MET A 1 21.63 3.40 -8.63
N PRO A 2 22.41 2.31 -8.77
CA PRO A 2 22.19 1.32 -9.84
C PRO A 2 20.82 0.65 -9.72
N ARG A 3 20.13 0.38 -10.84
CA ARG A 3 18.78 -0.21 -10.86
C ARG A 3 18.70 -1.56 -10.13
N TRP A 4 19.66 -2.46 -10.37
CA TRP A 4 19.70 -3.77 -9.73
C TRP A 4 19.77 -3.71 -8.19
N LEU A 5 20.30 -2.62 -7.63
CA LEU A 5 20.38 -2.43 -6.17
C LEU A 5 19.01 -2.06 -5.59
N LEU A 6 18.23 -1.27 -6.33
CA LEU A 6 16.87 -0.90 -5.96
C LEU A 6 15.91 -2.09 -6.09
N GLU A 7 16.17 -3.01 -7.02
CA GLU A 7 15.35 -4.22 -7.24
C GLU A 7 15.65 -5.36 -6.25
N LEU A 8 16.54 -5.18 -5.27
CA LEU A 8 16.80 -6.21 -4.26
C LEU A 8 15.53 -6.50 -3.45
N ASP A 9 15.10 -7.76 -3.47
CA ASP A 9 13.97 -8.25 -2.66
C ASP A 9 14.38 -8.39 -1.19
N LEU A 10 13.79 -7.56 -0.33
CA LEU A 10 14.01 -7.46 1.10
C LEU A 10 12.93 -8.18 1.92
N ALA A 11 11.95 -8.81 1.25
CA ALA A 11 10.87 -9.55 1.89
C ALA A 11 11.11 -11.06 1.78
N ASP A 12 11.12 -11.60 0.57
CA ASP A 12 11.12 -13.04 0.30
C ASP A 12 12.43 -13.52 -0.37
N GLY A 13 13.31 -12.58 -0.72
CA GLY A 13 14.58 -12.87 -1.39
C GLY A 13 15.66 -13.51 -0.49
N PRO A 14 16.84 -13.79 -1.06
CA PRO A 14 17.99 -14.27 -0.29
C PRO A 14 18.63 -13.19 0.59
N VAL A 15 18.37 -11.91 0.32
CA VAL A 15 19.03 -10.77 1.00
C VAL A 15 18.78 -10.77 2.52
N PRO A 16 17.53 -10.89 3.03
CA PRO A 16 17.27 -11.01 4.46
C PRO A 16 18.09 -12.14 5.12
N TRP A 17 18.07 -13.34 4.53
CA TRP A 17 18.77 -14.51 5.06
C TRP A 17 20.29 -14.31 5.12
N ILE A 18 20.88 -13.69 4.09
CA ILE A 18 22.30 -13.37 4.06
C ILE A 18 22.64 -12.35 5.16
N VAL A 19 21.87 -11.27 5.27
CA VAL A 19 22.12 -10.21 6.26
C VAL A 19 21.97 -10.74 7.69
N TRP A 20 20.92 -11.51 7.98
CA TRP A 20 20.71 -12.12 9.29
C TRP A 20 21.78 -13.17 9.60
N GLY A 21 22.20 -13.96 8.61
CA GLY A 21 23.32 -14.89 8.73
C GLY A 21 24.63 -14.18 9.08
N LEU A 22 24.92 -13.04 8.45
CA LEU A 22 26.10 -12.22 8.75
C LEU A 22 26.03 -11.61 10.15
N ALA A 23 24.85 -11.11 10.58
CA ALA A 23 24.65 -10.60 11.93
C ALA A 23 24.86 -11.71 12.99
N ALA A 24 24.32 -12.91 12.75
CA ALA A 24 24.50 -14.08 13.62
C ALA A 24 25.97 -14.56 13.66
N ALA A 25 26.64 -14.61 12.51
CA ALA A 25 28.06 -14.97 12.45
C ALA A 25 28.93 -13.94 13.18
N GLY A 26 28.61 -12.65 13.03
CA GLY A 26 29.23 -11.55 13.77
C GLY A 26 29.06 -11.71 15.28
N LEU A 27 27.84 -11.98 15.75
CA LEU A 27 27.55 -12.29 17.15
C LEU A 27 28.44 -13.43 17.67
N VAL A 28 28.44 -14.58 16.98
CA VAL A 28 29.23 -15.76 17.39
C VAL A 28 30.74 -15.43 17.41
N ALA A 29 31.26 -14.79 16.36
CA ALA A 29 32.68 -14.45 16.26
C ALA A 29 33.14 -13.50 17.38
N LEU A 30 32.28 -12.57 17.80
CA LEU A 30 32.58 -11.65 18.90
C LEU A 30 32.60 -12.37 20.26
N LEU A 31 31.74 -13.37 20.45
CA LEU A 31 31.66 -14.20 21.66
C LEU A 31 32.78 -15.25 21.75
N ILE A 32 33.34 -15.72 20.64
CA ILE A 32 34.50 -16.63 20.62
C ILE A 32 35.76 -15.86 21.06
N ARG A 33 36.00 -15.84 22.38
CA ARG A 33 37.18 -15.25 23.04
C ARG A 33 37.35 -15.80 24.47
N PRO A 34 38.53 -15.59 25.10
CA PRO A 34 38.70 -15.87 26.52
C PRO A 34 37.72 -15.04 27.37
N LEU A 35 36.78 -15.72 28.03
CA LEU A 35 35.70 -15.11 28.80
C LEU A 35 36.16 -14.68 30.20
N ARG A 36 36.99 -13.64 30.27
CA ARG A 36 37.37 -13.03 31.55
C ARG A 36 36.13 -12.37 32.19
N ARG A 37 35.93 -12.55 33.50
CA ARG A 37 34.79 -11.99 34.25
C ARG A 37 34.52 -10.50 33.95
N ARG A 38 35.57 -9.68 33.89
CA ARG A 38 35.46 -8.25 33.57
C ARG A 38 34.87 -8.00 32.19
N TRP A 39 35.23 -8.81 31.19
CA TRP A 39 34.67 -8.67 29.84
C TRP A 39 33.22 -9.16 29.79
N ILE A 40 32.90 -10.28 30.43
CA ILE A 40 31.52 -10.79 30.50
C ILE A 40 30.59 -9.71 31.07
N VAL A 41 30.99 -9.09 32.19
CA VAL A 41 30.18 -8.02 32.82
C VAL A 41 30.02 -6.82 31.89
N ARG A 42 31.10 -6.36 31.24
CA ARG A 42 31.02 -5.25 30.27
C ARG A 42 30.12 -5.58 29.08
N ALA A 43 30.23 -6.78 28.52
CA ALA A 43 29.42 -7.24 27.40
C ALA A 43 27.94 -7.36 27.80
N ALA A 44 27.64 -7.93 28.97
CA ALA A 44 26.27 -8.02 29.49
C ALA A 44 25.66 -6.63 29.70
N ILE A 45 26.39 -5.70 30.32
CA ILE A 45 25.93 -4.31 30.49
C ILE A 45 25.66 -3.66 29.14
N ALA A 46 26.55 -3.80 28.16
CA ALA A 46 26.37 -3.17 26.85
C ALA A 46 25.22 -3.78 26.02
N VAL A 47 25.03 -5.09 26.10
CA VAL A 47 23.88 -5.79 25.49
C VAL A 47 22.57 -5.30 26.11
N ILE A 48 22.49 -5.27 27.44
CA ILE A 48 21.28 -4.80 28.15
C ILE A 48 21.02 -3.32 27.86
N ALA A 49 22.05 -2.48 27.97
CA ALA A 49 21.92 -1.05 27.67
C ALA A 49 21.48 -0.82 26.22
N GLY A 50 22.07 -1.54 25.25
CA GLY A 50 21.65 -1.49 23.86
C GLY A 50 20.19 -1.91 23.69
N ALA A 51 19.78 -3.05 24.24
CA ALA A 51 18.41 -3.52 24.17
C ALA A 51 17.42 -2.50 24.74
N LEU A 52 17.73 -1.91 25.91
CA LEU A 52 16.89 -0.90 26.55
C LEU A 52 16.80 0.38 25.72
N VAL A 53 17.90 0.82 25.10
CA VAL A 53 17.88 1.96 24.17
C VAL A 53 16.96 1.66 22.99
N GLY A 54 17.11 0.50 22.34
CA GLY A 54 16.27 0.12 21.21
C GLY A 54 14.79 0.03 21.58
N TRP A 55 14.46 -0.58 22.71
CA TRP A 55 13.11 -0.66 23.24
C TRP A 55 12.53 0.73 23.55
N PHE A 56 13.29 1.57 24.25
CA PHE A 56 12.86 2.92 24.64
C PHE A 56 12.61 3.81 23.42
N LEU A 57 13.41 3.69 22.35
CA LEU A 57 13.18 4.41 21.10
C LEU A 57 11.82 4.06 20.48
N VAL A 58 11.43 2.80 20.45
CA VAL A 58 10.13 2.39 19.91
C VAL A 58 8.99 2.92 20.79
N VAL A 59 9.14 2.84 22.12
CA VAL A 59 8.15 3.42 23.06
C VAL A 59 8.03 4.93 22.87
N LEU A 60 9.13 5.64 22.66
CA LEU A 60 9.12 7.08 22.38
C LEU A 60 8.34 7.39 21.10
N VAL A 61 8.56 6.62 20.03
CA VAL A 61 7.83 6.76 18.76
C VAL A 61 6.34 6.51 18.94
N ASP A 62 5.96 5.44 19.67
CA ASP A 62 4.56 5.11 19.99
C ASP A 62 3.88 6.22 20.82
N VAL A 63 4.57 6.73 21.84
CA VAL A 63 4.04 7.80 22.73
C VAL A 63 3.91 9.14 22.00
N ALA A 64 4.82 9.43 21.08
CA ALA A 64 4.77 10.63 20.26
C ALA A 64 3.75 10.54 19.10
N ASP A 65 3.11 9.38 18.91
CA ASP A 65 2.14 9.07 17.85
C ASP A 65 2.61 9.49 16.45
N LEU A 66 3.92 9.37 16.17
CA LEU A 66 4.55 9.91 14.95
C LEU A 66 3.98 9.33 13.65
N PHE A 67 3.44 8.11 13.72
CA PHE A 67 2.87 7.40 12.58
C PHE A 67 1.35 7.22 12.72
N GLY A 68 0.74 7.79 13.75
CA GLY A 68 -0.69 7.67 14.02
C GLY A 68 -1.14 6.26 14.43
N VAL A 69 -0.26 5.26 14.51
CA VAL A 69 -0.60 3.89 14.90
C VAL A 69 0.49 3.28 15.78
N PRO A 70 0.12 2.39 16.72
CA PRO A 70 1.11 1.66 17.50
C PRO A 70 1.96 0.78 16.59
N MET A 71 3.27 0.80 16.82
CA MET A 71 4.24 -0.02 16.11
C MET A 71 3.94 -1.51 16.31
N PRO A 72 4.05 -2.35 15.27
CA PRO A 72 3.97 -3.80 15.42
C PRO A 72 4.96 -4.30 16.47
N ASP A 73 4.58 -5.26 17.31
CA ASP A 73 5.46 -5.73 18.39
C ASP A 73 6.80 -6.30 17.87
N ALA A 74 6.81 -6.85 16.65
CA ALA A 74 8.03 -7.26 15.96
C ALA A 74 9.05 -6.12 15.80
N VAL A 75 8.61 -4.87 15.62
CA VAL A 75 9.50 -3.68 15.55
C VAL A 75 10.24 -3.50 16.87
N LYS A 76 9.58 -3.70 18.01
CA LYS A 76 10.22 -3.63 19.34
C LYS A 76 11.31 -4.70 19.47
N TRP A 77 11.05 -5.92 19.02
CA TRP A 77 12.02 -7.02 19.07
C TRP A 77 13.23 -6.79 18.14
N TRP A 78 13.00 -6.40 16.89
CA TRP A 78 14.07 -6.12 15.93
C TRP A 78 14.93 -4.94 16.34
N THR A 79 14.32 -3.88 16.85
CA THR A 79 15.05 -2.69 17.32
C THR A 79 15.87 -3.02 18.57
N SER A 80 15.27 -3.68 19.57
CA SER A 80 15.97 -4.08 20.79
C SER A 80 17.13 -5.03 20.50
N GLY A 81 16.90 -6.05 19.67
CA GLY A 81 17.93 -7.02 19.27
C GLY A 81 19.06 -6.38 18.46
N GLY A 82 18.73 -5.49 17.53
CA GLY A 82 19.71 -4.75 16.74
C GLY A 82 20.61 -3.87 17.61
N PHE A 83 20.04 -3.07 18.51
CA PHE A 83 20.83 -2.24 19.42
C PHE A 83 21.63 -3.08 20.44
N ALA A 84 21.11 -4.22 20.88
CA ALA A 84 21.85 -5.15 21.74
C ALA A 84 23.12 -5.68 21.05
N LEU A 85 23.02 -6.08 19.78
CA LEU A 85 24.16 -6.56 18.99
C LEU A 85 25.15 -5.42 18.69
N ILE A 86 24.67 -4.20 18.43
CA ILE A 86 25.51 -3.00 18.31
C ILE A 86 26.28 -2.75 19.61
N GLY A 87 25.62 -2.83 20.77
CA GLY A 87 26.26 -2.68 22.08
C GLY A 87 27.39 -3.70 22.31
N LEU A 88 27.15 -4.97 21.98
CA LEU A 88 28.17 -6.02 22.02
C LEU A 88 29.35 -5.74 21.08
N ALA A 89 29.07 -5.32 19.84
CA ALA A 89 30.07 -5.00 18.84
C ALA A 89 30.94 -3.83 19.29
N ILE A 90 30.33 -2.76 19.80
CA ILE A 90 31.01 -1.59 20.35
C ILE A 90 31.96 -2.02 21.48
N VAL A 91 31.47 -2.72 22.52
CA VAL A 91 32.33 -3.19 23.63
C VAL A 91 33.48 -4.08 23.14
N SER A 92 33.30 -4.78 22.02
CA SER A 92 34.32 -5.65 21.43
C SER A 92 35.42 -4.90 20.66
N LEU A 93 35.32 -3.57 20.49
CA LEU A 93 36.38 -2.74 19.90
C LEU A 93 37.58 -2.55 20.84
N TRP A 94 37.36 -2.60 22.15
CA TRP A 94 38.40 -2.43 23.15
C TRP A 94 39.13 -3.74 23.47
N ASP A 95 40.40 -3.62 23.85
CA ASP A 95 41.28 -4.72 24.25
C ASP A 95 41.33 -5.89 23.23
N SER A 96 41.20 -5.58 21.94
CA SER A 96 41.01 -6.55 20.85
C SER A 96 42.00 -6.33 19.70
N ARG A 97 42.41 -7.44 19.05
CA ARG A 97 43.27 -7.43 17.85
C ARG A 97 42.56 -6.73 16.69
N TRP A 98 43.34 -6.18 15.74
CA TRP A 98 42.81 -5.41 14.61
C TRP A 98 41.71 -6.13 13.82
N TRP A 99 41.85 -7.44 13.57
CA TRP A 99 40.84 -8.22 12.85
C TRP A 99 39.52 -8.35 13.63
N ARG A 100 39.55 -8.39 14.98
CA ARG A 100 38.34 -8.39 15.80
C ARG A 100 37.63 -7.04 15.78
N LYS A 101 38.40 -5.95 15.64
CA LYS A 101 37.82 -4.61 15.43
C LYS A 101 37.12 -4.54 14.08
N ALA A 102 37.72 -5.10 13.03
CA ALA A 102 37.09 -5.21 11.72
C ALA A 102 35.79 -6.04 11.79
N VAL A 103 35.82 -7.21 12.45
CA VAL A 103 34.60 -8.01 12.70
C VAL A 103 33.55 -7.19 13.45
N ALA A 104 33.91 -6.49 14.52
CA ALA A 104 32.97 -5.66 15.26
C ALA A 104 32.32 -4.56 14.40
N ILE A 105 33.09 -3.85 13.57
CA ILE A 105 32.56 -2.82 12.66
C ILE A 105 31.59 -3.45 11.65
N LEU A 106 31.97 -4.59 11.05
CA LEU A 106 31.11 -5.33 10.13
C LEU A 106 29.83 -5.82 10.83
N THR A 107 29.91 -6.24 12.09
CA THR A 107 28.75 -6.62 12.90
C THR A 107 27.82 -5.43 13.16
N VAL A 108 28.35 -4.22 13.39
CA VAL A 108 27.51 -3.02 13.52
C VAL A 108 26.72 -2.78 12.23
N ILE A 109 27.38 -2.83 11.07
CA ILE A 109 26.73 -2.65 9.76
C ILE A 109 25.67 -3.73 9.53
N ALA A 110 26.03 -5.01 9.73
CA ALA A 110 25.11 -6.13 9.58
C ALA A 110 23.91 -6.01 10.55
N SER A 111 24.12 -5.50 11.77
CA SER A 111 23.07 -5.29 12.75
C SER A 111 22.10 -4.18 12.35
N VAL A 112 22.60 -3.07 11.80
CA VAL A 112 21.75 -1.98 11.30
C VAL A 112 20.90 -2.46 10.11
N LEU A 113 21.52 -3.17 9.17
CA LEU A 113 20.81 -3.75 8.02
C LEU A 113 19.79 -4.80 8.46
N SER A 114 20.16 -5.69 9.39
CA SER A 114 19.28 -6.71 9.96
C SER A 114 18.06 -6.09 10.63
N MET A 115 18.27 -5.03 11.42
CA MET A 115 17.20 -4.29 12.09
C MET A 115 16.29 -3.63 11.05
N GLY A 116 16.83 -2.93 10.05
CA GLY A 116 16.05 -2.30 8.99
C GLY A 116 15.19 -3.29 8.20
N ILE A 117 15.75 -4.42 7.77
CA ILE A 117 15.02 -5.47 7.06
C ILE A 117 13.94 -6.08 7.96
N GLY A 118 14.27 -6.37 9.22
CA GLY A 118 13.31 -6.93 10.18
C GLY A 118 12.13 -5.99 10.46
N ILE A 119 12.38 -4.68 10.57
CA ILE A 119 11.34 -3.67 10.70
C ILE A 119 10.50 -3.59 9.42
N ASN A 120 11.13 -3.58 8.24
CA ASN A 120 10.40 -3.61 6.97
C ASN A 120 9.44 -4.80 6.86
N GLN A 121 9.92 -6.00 7.22
CA GLN A 121 9.08 -7.21 7.23
C GLN A 121 8.00 -7.19 8.31
N ALA A 122 8.22 -6.50 9.43
CA ALA A 122 7.18 -6.33 10.45
C ALA A 122 6.00 -5.49 9.94
N PHE A 123 6.25 -4.54 9.04
CA PHE A 123 5.20 -3.81 8.34
C PHE A 123 4.65 -4.56 7.13
N ALA A 124 5.50 -5.28 6.39
CA ALA A 124 5.17 -6.06 5.20
C ALA A 124 4.44 -5.26 4.11
N LEU A 125 4.81 -3.98 3.94
CA LEU A 125 4.25 -3.10 2.90
C LEU A 125 5.18 -2.95 1.71
N ASP A 126 6.50 -3.00 1.92
CA ASP A 126 7.51 -2.79 0.90
C ASP A 126 8.30 -4.07 0.64
N ARG A 127 8.50 -4.39 -0.64
CA ARG A 127 9.18 -5.60 -1.07
C ARG A 127 10.63 -5.34 -1.43
N THR A 128 10.90 -4.24 -2.14
CA THR A 128 12.23 -3.92 -2.66
C THR A 128 12.89 -2.74 -1.96
N LEU A 129 14.19 -2.52 -2.17
CA LEU A 129 14.86 -1.30 -1.71
C LEU A 129 14.30 -0.05 -2.41
N GLY A 130 13.93 -0.17 -3.68
CA GLY A 130 13.26 0.89 -4.43
C GLY A 130 11.96 1.32 -3.77
N ASP A 131 11.18 0.34 -3.30
CA ASP A 131 9.92 0.55 -2.60
C ASP A 131 10.11 1.41 -1.34
N ILE A 132 11.06 1.03 -0.49
CA ILE A 132 11.41 1.76 0.75
C ILE A 132 11.83 3.21 0.45
N LEU A 133 12.53 3.41 -0.67
CA LEU A 133 13.02 4.72 -1.10
C LEU A 133 11.99 5.51 -1.93
N GLY A 134 10.81 4.94 -2.20
CA GLY A 134 9.79 5.54 -3.05
C GLY A 134 10.21 5.70 -4.52
N ILE A 135 11.11 4.85 -5.02
CA ILE A 135 11.64 4.88 -6.38
C ILE A 135 11.03 3.75 -7.20
N ASN A 136 10.22 4.11 -8.20
CA ASN A 136 9.70 3.15 -9.17
C ASN A 136 10.84 2.65 -10.08
N THR A 137 11.00 1.32 -10.15
CA THR A 137 12.01 0.66 -10.99
C THR A 137 11.40 -0.24 -12.05
N LEU A 138 10.08 -0.19 -12.23
CA LEU A 138 9.38 -1.02 -13.20
C LEU A 138 9.72 -0.61 -14.63
N GLY A 139 9.75 -1.60 -15.52
CA GLY A 139 9.79 -1.33 -16.95
C GLY A 139 8.47 -0.73 -17.44
N PRO A 140 8.49 0.04 -18.53
CA PRO A 140 7.27 0.55 -19.15
C PRO A 140 6.37 -0.59 -19.64
N LEU A 141 5.06 -0.38 -19.58
CA LEU A 141 4.07 -1.25 -20.21
C LEU A 141 3.37 -0.47 -21.33
N ASP A 142 3.72 -0.80 -22.58
CA ASP A 142 3.42 0.06 -23.74
C ASP A 142 2.38 -0.51 -24.72
N HIS A 143 1.88 -1.72 -24.47
CA HIS A 143 0.94 -2.39 -25.35
C HIS A 143 -0.37 -2.67 -24.63
N PHE A 144 -1.43 -2.04 -25.12
CA PHE A 144 -2.80 -2.20 -24.63
C PHE A 144 -3.71 -2.63 -25.78
N ALA A 145 -4.72 -3.44 -25.46
CA ALA A 145 -5.78 -3.72 -26.41
C ALA A 145 -6.58 -2.44 -26.70
N PRO A 146 -6.98 -2.19 -27.95
CA PRO A 146 -7.66 -0.96 -28.32
C PRO A 146 -8.98 -0.80 -27.55
N PRO A 147 -9.34 0.44 -27.16
CA PRO A 147 -10.61 0.75 -26.52
C PRO A 147 -11.82 0.28 -27.33
N LEU A 148 -12.95 0.10 -26.64
CA LEU A 148 -14.22 -0.18 -27.31
C LEU A 148 -14.72 1.06 -28.05
N THR A 149 -15.19 0.87 -29.28
CA THR A 149 -15.90 1.91 -30.05
C THR A 149 -17.39 2.00 -29.71
N THR A 150 -18.00 0.89 -29.28
CA THR A 150 -19.41 0.79 -28.91
C THR A 150 -19.58 -0.22 -27.77
N GLN A 151 -20.40 0.09 -26.77
CA GLN A 151 -20.76 -0.86 -25.72
C GLN A 151 -22.01 -1.66 -26.09
N ASP A 152 -22.05 -2.91 -25.63
CA ASP A 152 -23.27 -3.69 -25.53
C ASP A 152 -23.85 -3.54 -24.10
N PRO A 153 -24.92 -2.73 -23.91
CA PRO A 153 -25.55 -2.57 -22.60
C PRO A 153 -26.27 -3.84 -22.11
N SER A 154 -26.43 -4.85 -22.96
CA SER A 154 -27.03 -6.15 -22.63
C SER A 154 -25.99 -7.26 -22.38
N ALA A 155 -24.70 -6.90 -22.31
CA ALA A 155 -23.63 -7.86 -22.09
C ALA A 155 -23.85 -8.67 -20.80
N LYS A 156 -23.88 -10.00 -20.95
CA LYS A 156 -23.95 -10.94 -19.83
C LYS A 156 -22.65 -10.90 -19.00
N PRO A 157 -22.66 -11.40 -17.76
CA PRO A 157 -21.45 -11.56 -16.96
C PRO A 157 -20.33 -12.27 -17.73
N LEU A 158 -19.08 -11.82 -17.56
CA LEU A 158 -17.92 -12.43 -18.20
C LEU A 158 -17.73 -13.88 -17.76
N ALA A 159 -18.02 -14.22 -16.49
CA ALA A 159 -17.98 -15.58 -15.96
C ALA A 159 -18.94 -16.57 -16.65
N GLU A 160 -19.90 -16.08 -17.44
CA GLU A 160 -20.82 -16.91 -18.23
C GLU A 160 -20.43 -17.01 -19.71
N THR A 161 -19.66 -16.05 -20.22
CA THR A 161 -19.44 -15.87 -21.66
C THR A 161 -17.98 -16.00 -22.08
N TRP A 162 -17.05 -15.80 -21.15
CA TRP A 162 -15.62 -15.93 -21.37
C TRP A 162 -15.22 -17.40 -21.43
N THR A 163 -14.33 -17.73 -22.35
CA THR A 163 -13.63 -19.02 -22.37
C THR A 163 -12.15 -18.73 -22.61
N PRO A 164 -11.26 -19.07 -21.68
CA PRO A 164 -9.84 -18.75 -21.80
C PRO A 164 -9.23 -19.53 -22.97
N PRO A 165 -8.50 -18.87 -23.89
CA PRO A 165 -7.80 -19.58 -24.96
C PRO A 165 -6.60 -20.36 -24.40
N ALA A 166 -6.19 -21.41 -25.11
CA ALA A 166 -5.15 -22.32 -24.65
C ALA A 166 -3.76 -21.67 -24.48
N ASP A 167 -3.50 -20.55 -25.15
CA ASP A 167 -2.26 -19.78 -25.11
C ASP A 167 -2.30 -18.61 -24.11
N MET A 168 -3.37 -18.47 -23.33
CA MET A 168 -3.48 -17.42 -22.32
C MET A 168 -2.37 -17.57 -21.26
N PRO A 169 -1.65 -16.49 -20.90
CA PRO A 169 -0.67 -16.52 -19.82
C PRO A 169 -1.29 -16.94 -18.49
N THR A 170 -0.54 -17.60 -17.63
CA THR A 170 -1.03 -18.03 -16.31
C THR A 170 -1.05 -16.91 -15.25
N ARG A 171 -0.34 -15.81 -15.52
CA ARG A 171 -0.22 -14.64 -14.65
C ARG A 171 -0.40 -13.36 -15.45
N GLY A 172 -0.93 -12.33 -14.80
CA GLY A 172 -0.99 -11.00 -15.35
C GLY A 172 0.39 -10.36 -15.48
N ARG A 173 0.43 -9.22 -16.16
CA ARG A 173 1.63 -8.39 -16.33
C ARG A 173 1.37 -7.02 -15.73
N PHE A 174 2.39 -6.42 -15.14
CA PHE A 174 2.32 -5.04 -14.66
C PHE A 174 3.58 -4.29 -15.01
N GLY A 175 3.48 -2.96 -15.08
CA GLY A 175 4.59 -2.09 -15.40
C GLY A 175 4.21 -0.62 -15.29
N ALA A 176 5.22 0.23 -15.38
CA ALA A 176 5.07 1.66 -15.27
C ALA A 176 4.27 2.25 -16.45
N LEU A 177 3.38 3.19 -16.15
CA LEU A 177 2.80 4.10 -17.12
C LEU A 177 3.75 5.29 -17.28
N SER A 178 4.64 5.19 -18.26
CA SER A 178 5.73 6.15 -18.48
C SER A 178 5.78 6.62 -19.94
N GLY A 179 6.64 7.61 -20.23
CA GLY A 179 6.84 8.13 -21.59
C GLY A 179 5.54 8.66 -22.20
N ALA A 180 5.16 8.10 -23.36
CA ALA A 180 3.93 8.48 -24.06
C ALA A 180 2.65 8.02 -23.32
N ASN A 181 2.74 6.97 -22.52
CA ASN A 181 1.64 6.40 -21.73
C ASN A 181 1.55 7.00 -20.32
N ALA A 182 2.40 7.98 -19.98
CA ALA A 182 2.41 8.58 -18.65
C ALA A 182 1.09 9.28 -18.32
N LEU A 183 0.51 8.94 -17.16
CA LEU A 183 -0.62 9.65 -16.59
C LEU A 183 -0.14 11.04 -16.09
N LYS A 184 -0.70 12.09 -16.68
CA LYS A 184 -0.36 13.48 -16.35
C LYS A 184 -1.58 14.17 -15.76
N SER A 185 -1.37 15.01 -14.74
CA SER A 185 -2.42 15.89 -14.26
C SER A 185 -2.65 17.06 -15.23
N SER A 186 -3.92 17.38 -15.50
CA SER A 186 -4.32 18.58 -16.24
C SER A 186 -4.43 19.82 -15.34
N ALA A 187 -4.42 19.64 -14.01
CA ALA A 187 -4.66 20.69 -13.02
C ALA A 187 -3.44 20.99 -12.13
N GLY A 188 -2.23 20.76 -12.65
CA GLY A 188 -0.98 21.18 -11.99
C GLY A 188 -0.53 20.32 -10.80
N PHE A 189 -1.26 19.25 -10.45
CA PHE A 189 -0.78 18.23 -9.52
C PHE A 189 0.41 17.48 -10.16
N LYS A 190 1.37 17.06 -9.34
CA LYS A 190 2.59 16.37 -9.80
C LYS A 190 2.61 14.95 -9.25
N PRO A 191 1.87 14.00 -9.84
CA PRO A 191 1.88 12.62 -9.40
C PRO A 191 3.25 11.98 -9.68
N ARG A 192 3.70 11.10 -8.79
CA ARG A 192 4.73 10.11 -9.12
C ARG A 192 4.18 9.10 -10.13
N GLU A 193 5.09 8.41 -10.82
CA GLU A 193 4.76 7.47 -11.89
C GLU A 193 3.78 6.38 -11.43
N ALA A 194 2.66 6.27 -12.15
CA ALA A 194 1.63 5.26 -11.90
C ALA A 194 2.03 3.90 -12.48
N THR A 195 1.42 2.84 -11.96
CA THR A 195 1.58 1.47 -12.47
C THR A 195 0.26 0.96 -13.03
N VAL A 196 0.31 0.19 -14.11
CA VAL A 196 -0.84 -0.57 -14.63
C VAL A 196 -0.60 -2.06 -14.44
N TYR A 197 -1.63 -2.79 -14.02
CA TYR A 197 -1.70 -4.26 -14.06
C TYR A 197 -2.75 -4.71 -15.07
N LEU A 198 -2.34 -5.61 -15.96
CA LEU A 198 -3.17 -6.30 -16.92
C LEU A 198 -3.31 -7.77 -16.50
N PRO A 199 -4.54 -8.25 -16.25
CA PRO A 199 -4.77 -9.66 -15.91
C PRO A 199 -4.53 -10.59 -17.11
N PRO A 200 -4.40 -11.91 -16.90
CA PRO A 200 -4.26 -12.89 -17.97
C PRO A 200 -5.20 -12.69 -19.15
N ALA A 201 -6.50 -12.48 -18.88
CA ALA A 201 -7.52 -12.28 -19.91
C ALA A 201 -7.32 -11.00 -20.75
N ALA A 202 -6.55 -10.00 -20.25
CA ALA A 202 -6.20 -8.79 -21.01
C ALA A 202 -5.00 -8.99 -21.94
N LEU A 203 -4.27 -10.10 -21.82
CA LEU A 203 -3.01 -10.36 -22.52
C LEU A 203 -3.17 -11.26 -23.74
N VAL A 204 -4.39 -11.74 -24.00
CA VAL A 204 -4.70 -12.53 -25.19
C VAL A 204 -4.86 -11.64 -26.42
N LYS A 205 -4.93 -12.24 -27.62
CA LYS A 205 -5.10 -11.51 -28.88
C LYS A 205 -6.40 -10.70 -28.93
N ASP A 206 -7.51 -11.30 -28.51
CA ASP A 206 -8.86 -10.71 -28.56
C ASP A 206 -9.47 -10.67 -27.15
N PRO A 207 -9.02 -9.76 -26.27
CA PRO A 207 -9.44 -9.75 -24.88
C PRO A 207 -10.89 -9.24 -24.72
N PRO A 208 -11.62 -9.69 -23.69
CA PRO A 208 -12.90 -9.12 -23.35
C PRO A 208 -12.71 -7.70 -22.81
N ALA A 209 -13.77 -6.90 -22.80
CA ALA A 209 -13.73 -5.64 -22.05
C ALA A 209 -13.83 -5.95 -20.56
N LEU A 210 -12.85 -5.48 -19.79
CA LEU A 210 -12.71 -5.84 -18.37
C LEU A 210 -13.19 -4.70 -17.45
N PRO A 211 -13.56 -4.99 -16.20
CA PRO A 211 -13.70 -4.00 -15.15
C PRO A 211 -12.38 -3.27 -14.87
N VAL A 212 -12.47 -2.12 -14.21
CA VAL A 212 -11.30 -1.32 -13.83
C VAL A 212 -11.30 -0.98 -12.34
N VAL A 213 -10.10 -0.97 -11.77
CA VAL A 213 -9.84 -0.51 -10.40
C VAL A 213 -8.79 0.60 -10.45
N VAL A 214 -9.03 1.70 -9.75
CA VAL A 214 -8.01 2.70 -9.42
C VAL A 214 -7.67 2.55 -7.94
N PHE A 215 -6.40 2.30 -7.62
CA PHE A 215 -5.94 1.99 -6.28
C PHE A 215 -4.88 2.98 -5.78
N MET A 216 -4.99 3.35 -4.51
CA MET A 216 -4.10 4.28 -3.81
C MET A 216 -3.48 3.63 -2.56
N MET A 217 -2.19 3.85 -2.35
CA MET A 217 -1.48 3.41 -1.14
C MET A 217 -1.68 4.39 0.03
N GLY A 218 -1.12 4.06 1.20
CA GLY A 218 -1.21 4.90 2.40
C GLY A 218 -0.20 6.05 2.44
N LEU A 219 -0.27 6.83 3.53
CA LEU A 219 0.69 7.86 3.92
C LEU A 219 1.42 7.39 5.21
N PRO A 220 2.75 7.54 5.33
CA PRO A 220 3.68 7.81 4.24
C PRO A 220 3.70 6.66 3.22
N GLY A 221 4.00 6.96 1.96
CA GLY A 221 3.99 5.90 0.96
C GLY A 221 4.28 6.33 -0.47
N TYR A 222 4.23 5.35 -1.36
CA TYR A 222 4.39 5.50 -2.80
C TYR A 222 3.40 4.55 -3.51
N PRO A 223 3.13 4.69 -4.81
CA PRO A 223 2.15 3.87 -5.53
C PRO A 223 2.65 2.43 -5.77
N ASN A 224 2.90 1.68 -4.68
CA ASN A 224 3.34 0.29 -4.69
C ASN A 224 2.27 -0.62 -5.33
N PRO A 225 2.58 -1.32 -6.43
CA PRO A 225 1.61 -2.20 -7.05
C PRO A 225 1.51 -3.57 -6.38
N HIS A 226 2.53 -4.02 -5.64
CA HIS A 226 2.67 -5.42 -5.21
C HIS A 226 1.46 -5.97 -4.43
N PRO A 227 0.95 -5.30 -3.38
CA PRO A 227 -0.18 -5.83 -2.62
C PRO A 227 -1.42 -6.09 -3.48
N MET A 228 -1.70 -5.20 -4.42
CA MET A 228 -2.84 -5.32 -5.32
C MET A 228 -2.60 -6.35 -6.43
N VAL A 229 -1.41 -6.34 -7.05
CA VAL A 229 -1.03 -7.31 -8.10
C VAL A 229 -1.09 -8.75 -7.59
N ASP A 230 -0.64 -8.99 -6.35
CA ASP A 230 -0.66 -10.33 -5.77
C ASP A 230 -2.10 -10.83 -5.56
N VAL A 231 -3.01 -9.96 -5.11
CA VAL A 231 -4.43 -10.29 -4.98
C VAL A 231 -5.06 -10.51 -6.35
N MET A 232 -4.80 -9.65 -7.33
CA MET A 232 -5.35 -9.79 -8.68
C MET A 232 -4.90 -11.07 -9.38
N ASN A 233 -3.63 -11.46 -9.24
CA ASN A 233 -3.14 -12.72 -9.80
C ASN A 233 -3.78 -13.93 -9.13
N GLU A 234 -3.96 -13.89 -7.80
CA GLU A 234 -4.60 -14.98 -7.06
C GLU A 234 -6.05 -15.20 -7.52
N PHE A 235 -6.81 -14.12 -7.66
CA PHE A 235 -8.18 -14.22 -8.12
C PHE A 235 -8.26 -14.60 -9.60
N ALA A 236 -7.43 -14.01 -10.47
CA ALA A 236 -7.40 -14.39 -11.89
C ALA A 236 -7.15 -15.90 -12.07
N ALA A 237 -6.26 -16.49 -11.28
CA ALA A 237 -5.99 -17.92 -11.31
C ALA A 237 -7.19 -18.80 -10.92
N LYS A 238 -8.12 -18.27 -10.10
CA LYS A 238 -9.35 -18.96 -9.66
C LYS A 238 -10.56 -18.69 -10.57
N HIS A 239 -10.45 -17.75 -11.51
CA HIS A 239 -11.55 -17.24 -12.30
C HIS A 239 -11.21 -17.16 -13.80
N ASP A 240 -10.61 -18.23 -14.35
CA ASP A 240 -10.34 -18.36 -15.80
C ASP A 240 -9.52 -17.20 -16.40
N GLY A 241 -8.60 -16.64 -15.61
CA GLY A 241 -7.76 -15.51 -16.00
C GLY A 241 -8.44 -14.14 -15.91
N LEU A 242 -9.71 -14.09 -15.49
CA LEU A 242 -10.49 -12.86 -15.33
C LEU A 242 -10.15 -12.15 -14.03
N ALA A 243 -9.84 -10.86 -14.17
CA ALA A 243 -9.65 -9.91 -13.09
C ALA A 243 -9.87 -8.50 -13.66
N PRO A 244 -10.05 -7.47 -12.82
CA PRO A 244 -10.00 -6.09 -13.28
C PRO A 244 -8.63 -5.69 -13.82
N ILE A 245 -8.60 -4.74 -14.75
CA ILE A 245 -7.39 -3.94 -15.02
C ILE A 245 -7.21 -2.98 -13.85
N VAL A 246 -5.99 -2.84 -13.33
CA VAL A 246 -5.74 -1.98 -12.16
C VAL A 246 -4.77 -0.87 -12.51
N ILE A 247 -5.13 0.37 -12.18
CA ILE A 247 -4.22 1.51 -12.13
C ILE A 247 -3.86 1.77 -10.66
N ILE A 248 -2.57 1.74 -10.34
CA ILE A 248 -2.05 2.12 -9.04
C ILE A 248 -1.46 3.52 -9.19
N ALA A 249 -2.11 4.51 -8.60
CA ALA A 249 -1.84 5.93 -8.81
C ALA A 249 -1.45 6.63 -7.52
N ASP A 250 -0.62 7.66 -7.65
CA ASP A 250 -0.13 8.46 -6.53
C ASP A 250 -1.09 9.62 -6.21
N GLN A 251 -1.63 9.62 -5.00
CA GLN A 251 -2.47 10.70 -4.47
C GLN A 251 -1.70 11.69 -3.58
N LEU A 252 -0.41 11.45 -3.32
CA LEU A 252 0.39 12.24 -2.39
C LEU A 252 1.28 13.26 -3.11
N GLY A 253 1.83 12.90 -4.27
CA GLY A 253 2.82 13.70 -5.01
C GLY A 253 4.25 13.57 -4.47
N ALA A 254 4.41 13.27 -3.18
CA ALA A 254 5.66 12.85 -2.55
C ALA A 254 5.39 11.96 -1.33
N GLN A 255 6.43 11.30 -0.80
CA GLN A 255 6.30 10.24 0.20
C GLN A 255 5.60 10.66 1.50
N ASP A 256 5.84 11.89 1.95
CA ASP A 256 5.34 12.42 3.23
C ASP A 256 4.37 13.62 3.05
N GLN A 257 3.81 13.79 1.84
CA GLN A 257 2.87 14.87 1.55
C GLN A 257 1.43 14.41 1.73
N ASN A 258 0.56 15.27 2.30
CA ASN A 258 -0.87 15.00 2.36
C ASN A 258 -1.67 16.12 1.65
N PRO A 259 -2.10 15.88 0.40
CA PRO A 259 -2.94 16.82 -0.35
C PRO A 259 -4.39 16.96 0.14
N GLY A 260 -4.80 16.19 1.15
CA GLY A 260 -6.17 16.27 1.70
C GLY A 260 -7.24 15.63 0.83
N CYS A 261 -6.86 14.92 -0.25
CA CYS A 261 -7.79 14.38 -1.25
C CYS A 261 -8.67 15.47 -1.89
N VAL A 262 -8.14 16.69 -2.08
CA VAL A 262 -8.90 17.83 -2.60
C VAL A 262 -8.02 18.69 -3.50
N ASP A 263 -8.61 19.24 -4.55
CA ASP A 263 -7.94 20.25 -5.38
C ASP A 263 -7.58 21.48 -4.53
N SER A 264 -6.31 21.89 -4.59
CA SER A 264 -5.84 23.01 -3.77
C SER A 264 -4.77 23.83 -4.49
N ALA A 265 -4.61 25.09 -4.08
CA ALA A 265 -3.52 25.93 -4.58
C ALA A 265 -2.13 25.41 -4.16
N ALA A 266 -2.04 24.69 -3.04
CA ALA A 266 -0.77 24.18 -2.51
C ALA A 266 -0.27 22.95 -3.28
N TYR A 267 -1.19 22.08 -3.70
CA TYR A 267 -0.85 20.77 -4.29
C TYR A 267 -1.34 20.58 -5.73
N GLY A 268 -2.10 21.52 -6.28
CA GLY A 268 -2.73 21.38 -7.59
C GLY A 268 -3.99 20.50 -7.51
N GLY A 269 -4.47 20.07 -8.67
CA GLY A 269 -5.72 19.31 -8.78
C GLY A 269 -5.55 17.80 -8.62
N VAL A 270 -5.37 17.34 -7.38
CA VAL A 270 -5.30 15.90 -7.06
C VAL A 270 -6.64 15.20 -7.24
N GLU A 271 -7.76 15.84 -6.90
CA GLU A 271 -9.09 15.30 -7.12
C GLU A 271 -9.41 15.28 -8.62
N THR A 272 -9.05 16.34 -9.35
CA THR A 272 -9.13 16.38 -10.82
C THR A 272 -8.33 15.23 -11.44
N TYR A 273 -7.13 14.93 -10.92
CA TYR A 273 -6.32 13.82 -11.42
C TYR A 273 -7.02 12.47 -11.31
N PHE A 274 -7.67 12.19 -10.18
CA PHE A 274 -8.37 10.91 -9.95
C PHE A 274 -9.75 10.84 -10.62
N ASN A 275 -10.49 11.94 -10.69
CA ASN A 275 -11.89 11.94 -11.14
C ASN A 275 -12.07 12.48 -12.56
N LYS A 276 -10.99 12.88 -13.23
CA LYS A 276 -11.02 13.29 -14.63
C LYS A 276 -9.87 12.70 -15.43
N ASP A 277 -8.62 12.99 -15.04
CA ASP A 277 -7.46 12.65 -15.88
C ASP A 277 -7.25 11.13 -16.01
N ILE A 278 -7.32 10.41 -14.88
CA ILE A 278 -7.23 8.94 -14.88
C ILE A 278 -8.41 8.31 -15.63
N PRO A 279 -9.69 8.67 -15.37
CA PRO A 279 -10.82 8.14 -16.13
C PRO A 279 -10.71 8.40 -17.64
N ASP A 280 -10.37 9.62 -18.06
CA ASP A 280 -10.21 9.95 -19.48
C ASP A 280 -9.10 9.12 -20.12
N TRP A 281 -7.98 8.93 -19.42
CA TRP A 281 -6.90 8.07 -19.87
C TRP A 281 -7.36 6.61 -20.01
N ILE A 282 -8.05 6.06 -19.01
CA ILE A 282 -8.57 4.68 -19.04
C ILE A 282 -9.47 4.48 -20.27
N ARG A 283 -10.42 5.39 -20.51
CA ARG A 283 -11.35 5.31 -21.65
C ARG A 283 -10.63 5.42 -22.99
N GLY A 284 -9.56 6.23 -23.07
CA GLY A 284 -8.79 6.45 -24.28
C GLY A 284 -7.75 5.38 -24.61
N HIS A 285 -7.33 4.56 -23.63
CA HIS A 285 -6.19 3.64 -23.80
C HIS A 285 -6.53 2.17 -23.53
N LEU A 286 -7.58 1.88 -22.75
CA LEU A 286 -7.88 0.53 -22.29
C LEU A 286 -9.21 0.01 -22.83
N ARG A 287 -9.23 -1.29 -23.12
CA ARG A 287 -10.46 -2.03 -23.44
C ARG A 287 -11.22 -2.39 -22.15
N VAL A 288 -12.00 -1.44 -21.64
CA VAL A 288 -12.76 -1.60 -20.38
C VAL A 288 -14.27 -1.48 -20.58
N GLN A 289 -15.04 -2.07 -19.66
CA GLN A 289 -16.47 -1.79 -19.53
C GLN A 289 -16.65 -0.35 -19.02
N GLN A 290 -17.53 0.44 -19.63
CA GLN A 290 -17.67 1.89 -19.38
C GLN A 290 -18.74 2.22 -18.33
N ASP A 291 -19.66 1.30 -18.03
CA ASP A 291 -20.71 1.50 -17.01
C ASP A 291 -20.04 1.63 -15.63
N PRO A 292 -20.36 2.68 -14.83
CA PRO A 292 -19.77 2.92 -13.52
C PRO A 292 -19.81 1.71 -12.59
N LYS A 293 -20.80 0.81 -12.73
CA LYS A 293 -20.88 -0.42 -11.92
C LYS A 293 -19.64 -1.32 -12.04
N TYR A 294 -18.86 -1.20 -13.12
CA TYR A 294 -17.61 -1.93 -13.35
C TYR A 294 -16.34 -1.16 -12.96
N TRP A 295 -16.50 0.03 -12.40
CA TRP A 295 -15.41 0.91 -11.99
C TRP A 295 -15.33 0.93 -10.47
N THR A 296 -14.14 0.67 -9.95
CA THR A 296 -13.87 0.66 -8.52
C THR A 296 -12.80 1.68 -8.19
N ILE A 297 -13.03 2.51 -7.19
CA ILE A 297 -11.96 3.27 -6.55
C ILE A 297 -11.63 2.63 -5.21
N ALA A 298 -10.35 2.38 -4.96
CA ALA A 298 -9.89 1.61 -3.83
C ALA A 298 -8.67 2.23 -3.17
N GLY A 299 -8.45 1.94 -1.89
CA GLY A 299 -7.23 2.40 -1.25
C GLY A 299 -6.94 1.84 0.14
N TYR A 300 -5.70 2.05 0.56
CA TYR A 300 -5.18 1.69 1.87
C TYR A 300 -4.95 2.94 2.74
N SER A 301 -5.35 2.92 4.01
CA SER A 301 -5.03 4.00 4.96
C SER A 301 -5.48 5.38 4.43
N ASN A 302 -4.58 6.35 4.28
CA ASN A 302 -4.87 7.63 3.62
C ASN A 302 -5.51 7.48 2.23
N GLY A 303 -5.02 6.55 1.39
CA GLY A 303 -5.64 6.25 0.10
C GLY A 303 -7.06 5.67 0.22
N GLY A 304 -7.36 4.95 1.31
CA GLY A 304 -8.71 4.48 1.62
C GLY A 304 -9.67 5.63 1.97
N ALA A 305 -9.17 6.68 2.63
CA ALA A 305 -9.92 7.90 2.87
C ALA A 305 -10.23 8.62 1.55
N CYS A 306 -9.22 8.80 0.68
CA CYS A 306 -9.41 9.38 -0.64
C CYS A 306 -10.39 8.56 -1.49
N ALA A 307 -10.31 7.22 -1.46
CA ALA A 307 -11.25 6.36 -2.17
C ALA A 307 -12.70 6.59 -1.74
N PHE A 308 -12.95 6.75 -0.43
CA PHE A 308 -14.29 7.04 0.05
C PHE A 308 -14.75 8.44 -0.35
N ILE A 309 -13.91 9.46 -0.18
CA ILE A 309 -14.20 10.86 -0.57
C ILE A 309 -14.54 10.94 -2.06
N TYR A 310 -13.68 10.41 -2.93
CA TYR A 310 -13.86 10.45 -4.38
C TYR A 310 -15.05 9.61 -4.85
N GLY A 311 -15.21 8.40 -4.31
CA GLY A 311 -16.32 7.53 -4.67
C GLY A 311 -17.68 8.07 -4.21
N ALA A 312 -17.74 8.75 -3.07
CA ALA A 312 -18.94 9.45 -2.61
C ALA A 312 -19.25 10.66 -3.48
N ARG A 313 -18.24 11.45 -3.86
CA ARG A 313 -18.46 12.69 -4.63
C ARG A 313 -18.76 12.46 -6.10
N HIS A 314 -18.22 11.39 -6.69
CA HIS A 314 -18.35 11.07 -8.12
C HIS A 314 -18.99 9.69 -8.35
N PRO A 315 -20.23 9.46 -7.88
CA PRO A 315 -20.91 8.18 -8.07
C PRO A 315 -21.20 7.90 -9.56
N ASP A 316 -21.27 8.93 -10.40
CA ASP A 316 -21.37 8.80 -11.86
C ASP A 316 -20.13 8.17 -12.51
N ILE A 317 -19.00 8.11 -11.80
CA ILE A 317 -17.77 7.46 -12.25
C ILE A 317 -17.55 6.16 -11.48
N TRP A 318 -17.73 6.18 -10.16
CA TRP A 318 -17.36 5.09 -9.26
C TRP A 318 -18.58 4.32 -8.76
N GLY A 319 -18.87 3.18 -9.40
CA GLY A 319 -19.90 2.24 -8.94
C GLY A 319 -19.54 1.48 -7.67
N ASN A 320 -18.27 1.50 -7.28
CA ASN A 320 -17.72 0.71 -6.19
C ASN A 320 -16.64 1.44 -5.41
N ILE A 321 -16.65 1.27 -4.09
CA ILE A 321 -15.63 1.76 -3.17
C ILE A 321 -15.05 0.57 -2.40
N ALA A 322 -13.73 0.49 -2.29
CA ALA A 322 -13.07 -0.50 -1.44
C ALA A 322 -11.96 0.14 -0.60
N THR A 323 -12.08 0.07 0.72
CA THR A 323 -11.10 0.61 1.67
C THR A 323 -10.51 -0.50 2.53
N ALA A 324 -9.18 -0.54 2.62
CA ALA A 324 -8.45 -1.36 3.56
C ALA A 324 -7.79 -0.44 4.60
N SER A 325 -8.19 -0.60 5.86
CA SER A 325 -7.81 0.24 6.98
C SER A 325 -7.89 1.75 6.68
N GLY A 326 -8.89 2.19 5.90
CA GLY A 326 -9.00 3.58 5.47
C GLY A 326 -9.18 4.55 6.63
N GLU A 327 -8.63 5.77 6.51
CA GLU A 327 -8.98 6.84 7.43
C GLU A 327 -10.45 7.27 7.22
N PRO A 328 -11.16 7.70 8.28
CA PRO A 328 -12.53 8.16 8.12
C PRO A 328 -12.63 9.48 7.33
N TRP A 329 -11.55 10.27 7.31
CA TRP A 329 -11.32 11.43 6.44
C TRP A 329 -9.80 11.67 6.35
N SER A 330 -9.35 12.38 5.31
CA SER A 330 -7.92 12.68 5.15
C SER A 330 -7.39 13.56 6.27
N GLY A 331 -6.27 13.19 6.88
CA GLY A 331 -5.69 13.93 8.00
C GLY A 331 -6.33 13.60 9.35
N PHE A 332 -7.01 12.45 9.47
CA PHE A 332 -7.61 11.98 10.72
C PHE A 332 -6.60 11.87 11.87
N GLY A 333 -5.43 11.27 11.62
CA GLY A 333 -4.39 11.10 12.62
C GLY A 333 -3.56 12.36 12.90
N ASP A 334 -3.39 13.21 11.89
CA ASP A 334 -2.65 14.46 11.97
C ASP A 334 -3.33 15.54 11.11
N PRO A 335 -4.25 16.34 11.68
CA PRO A 335 -4.93 17.41 10.95
C PRO A 335 -3.98 18.47 10.39
N LYS A 336 -2.78 18.64 10.98
CA LYS A 336 -1.78 19.59 10.47
C LYS A 336 -1.22 19.16 9.11
N SER A 337 -1.22 17.85 8.83
CA SER A 337 -0.77 17.32 7.54
C SER A 337 -1.57 17.88 6.35
N VAL A 338 -2.85 18.21 6.57
CA VAL A 338 -3.76 18.74 5.52
C VAL A 338 -3.99 20.25 5.61
N GLU A 339 -3.48 20.94 6.64
CA GLU A 339 -3.72 22.37 6.86
C GLU A 339 -3.38 23.22 5.63
N LYS A 340 -2.30 22.89 4.92
CA LYS A 340 -1.88 23.55 3.69
C LYS A 340 -2.86 23.38 2.53
N ALA A 341 -3.53 22.22 2.43
CA ALA A 341 -4.51 21.96 1.38
C ALA A 341 -5.73 22.89 1.53
N PHE A 342 -6.16 23.11 2.77
CA PHE A 342 -7.32 23.94 3.10
C PHE A 342 -6.96 25.39 3.45
N LYS A 343 -5.68 25.76 3.48
CA LYS A 343 -5.20 27.10 3.91
C LYS A 343 -5.71 27.49 5.31
N GLY A 344 -5.90 26.50 6.19
CA GLY A 344 -6.50 26.68 7.52
C GLY A 344 -8.03 26.92 7.52
N ASP A 345 -8.72 26.77 6.40
CA ASP A 345 -10.17 26.87 6.32
C ASP A 345 -10.84 25.60 6.88
N GLN A 346 -11.33 25.71 8.12
CA GLN A 346 -12.00 24.62 8.82
C GLN A 346 -13.30 24.20 8.15
N ALA A 347 -14.07 25.14 7.57
CA ALA A 347 -15.33 24.82 6.92
C ALA A 347 -15.10 24.03 5.62
N ALA A 348 -14.08 24.41 4.84
CA ALA A 348 -13.67 23.66 3.66
C ALA A 348 -13.16 22.25 4.02
N PHE A 349 -12.41 22.12 5.12
CA PHE A 349 -11.97 20.83 5.62
C PHE A 349 -13.15 19.95 6.06
N ASP A 350 -14.12 20.50 6.81
CA ASP A 350 -15.29 19.76 7.27
C ASP A 350 -16.21 19.35 6.11
N ALA A 351 -16.36 20.21 5.08
CA ALA A 351 -17.09 19.89 3.86
C ALA A 351 -16.43 18.77 3.04
N ASN A 352 -15.12 18.54 3.21
CA ASN A 352 -14.41 17.46 2.54
C ASN A 352 -14.53 16.10 3.24
N LYS A 353 -15.21 16.03 4.39
CA LYS A 353 -15.42 14.74 5.08
C LYS A 353 -16.56 13.94 4.44
N PRO A 354 -16.49 12.60 4.47
CA PRO A 354 -17.50 11.77 3.80
C PRO A 354 -18.93 12.05 4.25
N GLU A 355 -19.18 12.35 5.53
CA GLU A 355 -20.53 12.67 6.00
C GLU A 355 -21.15 13.89 5.31
N ALA A 356 -20.35 14.92 5.03
CA ALA A 356 -20.80 16.13 4.34
C ALA A 356 -21.05 15.83 2.85
N ILE A 357 -20.11 15.14 2.20
CA ILE A 357 -20.22 14.77 0.78
C ILE A 357 -21.44 13.88 0.53
N LEU A 358 -21.67 12.87 1.38
CA LEU A 358 -22.82 11.98 1.23
C LEU A 358 -24.15 12.73 1.30
N ALA A 359 -24.24 13.79 2.12
CA ALA A 359 -25.43 14.62 2.24
C ALA A 359 -25.70 15.48 1.00
N GLU A 360 -24.70 15.75 0.15
CA GLU A 360 -24.84 16.50 -1.10
C GLU A 360 -25.47 15.67 -2.23
N HIS A 361 -25.48 14.33 -2.13
CA HIS A 361 -25.97 13.42 -3.17
C HIS A 361 -27.06 12.45 -2.66
N PRO A 362 -28.19 12.95 -2.11
CA PRO A 362 -29.23 12.09 -1.56
C PRO A 362 -29.81 11.15 -2.64
N GLY A 363 -29.77 9.85 -2.37
CA GLY A 363 -30.31 8.82 -3.27
C GLY A 363 -29.42 8.44 -4.46
N ALA A 364 -28.22 9.02 -4.59
CA ALA A 364 -27.31 8.74 -5.71
C ALA A 364 -26.62 7.36 -5.63
N TYR A 365 -26.66 6.70 -4.47
CA TYR A 365 -25.84 5.51 -4.20
C TYR A 365 -26.62 4.19 -4.33
N ALA A 366 -27.89 4.24 -4.74
CA ALA A 366 -28.68 3.04 -4.97
C ALA A 366 -28.02 2.16 -6.04
N GLY A 367 -27.69 0.93 -5.68
CA GLY A 367 -26.98 0.00 -6.56
C GLY A 367 -25.45 0.17 -6.58
N HIS A 368 -24.88 1.06 -5.78
CA HIS A 368 -23.42 1.19 -5.54
C HIS A 368 -22.98 0.28 -4.39
N TYR A 369 -21.71 -0.15 -4.41
CA TYR A 369 -21.14 -1.00 -3.35
C TYR A 369 -20.03 -0.26 -2.61
N ALA A 370 -19.96 -0.44 -1.29
CA ALA A 370 -18.90 0.11 -0.47
C ALA A 370 -18.38 -0.94 0.52
N ILE A 371 -17.10 -1.31 0.40
CA ILE A 371 -16.47 -2.31 1.26
C ILE A 371 -15.45 -1.62 2.15
N PHE A 372 -15.59 -1.78 3.46
CA PHE A 372 -14.70 -1.25 4.49
C PHE A 372 -14.09 -2.43 5.25
N ALA A 373 -12.78 -2.60 5.14
CA ALA A 373 -12.05 -3.63 5.87
C ALA A 373 -10.98 -3.00 6.76
N ALA A 374 -10.64 -3.65 7.88
CA ALA A 374 -9.52 -3.25 8.72
C ALA A 374 -8.96 -4.46 9.48
N GLY A 375 -7.76 -4.35 10.06
CA GLY A 375 -7.22 -5.39 10.93
C GLY A 375 -8.06 -5.55 12.21
N ALA A 376 -8.36 -6.79 12.63
CA ALA A 376 -9.11 -7.06 13.86
C ALA A 376 -8.40 -6.57 15.13
N LEU A 377 -7.06 -6.45 15.07
CA LEU A 377 -6.23 -5.93 16.16
C LEU A 377 -5.91 -4.43 15.98
N ASP A 378 -6.40 -3.79 14.92
CA ASP A 378 -6.25 -2.35 14.68
C ASP A 378 -7.28 -1.58 15.52
N LYS A 379 -6.82 -1.00 16.62
CA LYS A 379 -7.65 -0.25 17.57
C LYS A 379 -8.03 1.15 17.08
N LYS A 380 -7.41 1.67 16.02
CA LYS A 380 -7.68 3.00 15.49
C LYS A 380 -8.58 2.93 14.26
N TYR A 381 -8.15 2.20 13.23
CA TYR A 381 -8.85 2.19 11.95
C TYR A 381 -9.96 1.13 11.87
N GLY A 382 -9.95 0.10 12.73
CA GLY A 382 -11.09 -0.81 12.88
C GLY A 382 -12.38 -0.06 13.25
N PRO A 383 -12.43 0.64 14.40
CA PRO A 383 -13.57 1.48 14.76
C PRO A 383 -13.91 2.55 13.72
N ALA A 384 -12.90 3.20 13.11
CA ALA A 384 -13.14 4.21 12.09
C ALA A 384 -13.84 3.64 10.84
N ASN A 385 -13.40 2.47 10.34
CA ASN A 385 -14.02 1.82 9.18
C ASN A 385 -15.46 1.35 9.49
N ARG A 386 -15.76 1.00 10.75
CA ARG A 386 -17.15 0.71 11.16
C ARG A 386 -18.04 1.96 11.04
N VAL A 387 -17.53 3.13 11.43
CA VAL A 387 -18.27 4.40 11.28
C VAL A 387 -18.47 4.74 9.81
N SER A 388 -17.41 4.66 9.00
CA SER A 388 -17.50 4.90 7.55
C SER A 388 -18.47 3.94 6.86
N ALA A 389 -18.49 2.66 7.25
CA ALA A 389 -19.49 1.70 6.78
C ALA A 389 -20.92 2.13 7.15
N GLY A 390 -21.16 2.54 8.39
CA GLY A 390 -22.48 3.04 8.80
C GLY A 390 -22.94 4.29 8.02
N LEU A 391 -22.01 5.20 7.71
CA LEU A 391 -22.28 6.37 6.86
C LEU A 391 -22.68 5.95 5.44
N ALA A 392 -21.90 5.06 4.83
CA ALA A 392 -22.19 4.56 3.48
C ALA A 392 -23.52 3.79 3.41
N GLU A 393 -23.80 2.92 4.39
CA GLU A 393 -25.06 2.19 4.48
C GLU A 393 -26.26 3.15 4.61
N THR A 394 -26.15 4.15 5.48
CA THR A 394 -27.21 5.17 5.66
C THR A 394 -27.44 5.99 4.37
N ALA A 395 -26.39 6.23 3.59
CA ALA A 395 -26.49 6.94 2.32
C ALA A 395 -27.10 6.08 1.17
N GLY A 396 -27.19 4.76 1.34
CA GLY A 396 -27.83 3.84 0.40
C GLY A 396 -26.89 2.92 -0.38
N PHE A 397 -25.60 2.84 0.00
CA PHE A 397 -24.69 1.84 -0.54
C PHE A 397 -25.07 0.43 -0.07
N THR A 398 -24.81 -0.58 -0.92
CA THR A 398 -24.66 -1.95 -0.44
C THR A 398 -23.33 -2.08 0.27
N THR A 399 -23.35 -2.09 1.60
CA THR A 399 -22.15 -1.96 2.42
C THR A 399 -21.67 -3.28 2.99
N THR A 400 -20.35 -3.49 3.01
CA THR A 400 -19.70 -4.57 3.75
C THR A 400 -18.70 -3.98 4.73
N TYR A 401 -18.75 -4.41 6.00
CA TYR A 401 -17.70 -4.16 6.98
C TYR A 401 -17.02 -5.46 7.40
N TYR A 402 -15.69 -5.52 7.37
CA TYR A 402 -14.93 -6.73 7.67
C TYR A 402 -13.70 -6.46 8.54
N LEU A 403 -13.46 -7.35 9.50
CA LEU A 403 -12.25 -7.35 10.32
C LEU A 403 -11.36 -8.53 9.94
N VAL A 404 -10.17 -8.22 9.43
CA VAL A 404 -9.16 -9.21 9.04
C VAL A 404 -8.58 -9.85 10.31
N PRO A 405 -8.74 -11.19 10.51
CA PRO A 405 -8.26 -11.86 11.70
C PRO A 405 -6.75 -11.71 11.89
N ASN A 406 -6.31 -11.54 13.14
CA ASN A 406 -4.90 -11.45 13.54
C ASN A 406 -4.07 -10.37 12.82
N ALA A 407 -4.71 -9.37 12.22
CA ALA A 407 -4.04 -8.30 11.49
C ALA A 407 -4.17 -6.95 12.22
N THR A 408 -3.16 -6.10 12.03
CA THR A 408 -3.10 -4.71 12.47
C THR A 408 -3.07 -3.78 11.25
N HIS A 409 -2.67 -2.52 11.43
CA HIS A 409 -2.43 -1.56 10.35
C HIS A 409 -1.12 -1.86 9.58
N THR A 410 -1.05 -3.04 8.97
CA THR A 410 0.15 -3.58 8.29
C THR A 410 -0.24 -4.30 7.00
N GLY A 411 0.74 -4.78 6.24
CA GLY A 411 0.56 -5.56 5.02
C GLY A 411 -0.48 -6.68 5.10
N PRO A 412 -0.52 -7.52 6.16
CA PRO A 412 -1.58 -8.51 6.35
C PRO A 412 -2.99 -7.91 6.41
N GLY A 413 -3.15 -6.75 7.06
CA GLY A 413 -4.42 -6.02 7.13
C GLY A 413 -4.83 -5.47 5.76
N LEU A 414 -3.87 -4.89 5.03
CA LEU A 414 -4.06 -4.45 3.65
C LEU A 414 -4.50 -5.61 2.75
N ARG A 415 -3.68 -6.67 2.68
CA ARG A 415 -3.94 -7.83 1.82
C ARG A 415 -5.26 -8.50 2.16
N GLY A 416 -5.54 -8.75 3.44
CA GLY A 416 -6.80 -9.35 3.87
C GLY A 416 -8.01 -8.48 3.55
N GLY A 417 -7.88 -7.16 3.66
CA GLY A 417 -8.92 -6.22 3.26
C GLY A 417 -9.19 -6.22 1.77
N LEU A 418 -8.14 -6.22 0.94
CA LEU A 418 -8.25 -6.33 -0.51
C LEU A 418 -8.88 -7.66 -0.93
N VAL A 419 -8.41 -8.79 -0.38
CA VAL A 419 -9.00 -10.11 -0.64
C VAL A 419 -10.50 -10.07 -0.34
N LYS A 420 -10.89 -9.52 0.82
CA LYS A 420 -12.31 -9.44 1.17
C LYS A 420 -13.11 -8.55 0.21
N ALA A 421 -12.56 -7.41 -0.18
CA ALA A 421 -13.21 -6.52 -1.13
C ALA A 421 -13.49 -7.24 -2.46
N PHE A 422 -12.52 -7.99 -2.98
CA PHE A 422 -12.69 -8.69 -4.24
C PHE A 422 -13.52 -9.96 -4.15
N GLU A 423 -13.60 -10.63 -3.00
CA GLU A 423 -14.62 -11.67 -2.78
C GLU A 423 -16.04 -11.13 -2.99
N VAL A 424 -16.30 -9.90 -2.53
CA VAL A 424 -17.60 -9.23 -2.67
C VAL A 424 -17.80 -8.68 -4.09
N LEU A 425 -16.75 -8.10 -4.68
CA LEU A 425 -16.84 -7.42 -5.97
C LEU A 425 -16.84 -8.38 -7.16
N TYR A 426 -16.19 -9.54 -7.10
CA TYR A 426 -16.08 -10.43 -8.28
C TYR A 426 -17.44 -10.85 -8.88
N PRO A 427 -18.43 -11.30 -8.10
CA PRO A 427 -19.76 -11.59 -8.63
C PRO A 427 -20.42 -10.34 -9.22
N ARG A 428 -20.32 -9.21 -8.53
CA ARG A 428 -20.89 -7.92 -8.97
C ARG A 428 -20.29 -7.42 -10.29
N LEU A 429 -18.99 -7.60 -10.45
CA LEU A 429 -18.24 -7.24 -11.66
C LEU A 429 -18.43 -8.28 -12.78
N GLY A 430 -19.20 -9.35 -12.53
CA GLY A 430 -19.44 -10.43 -13.48
C GLY A 430 -18.21 -11.30 -13.75
N LEU A 431 -17.25 -11.34 -12.83
CA LEU A 431 -16.01 -12.11 -12.93
C LEU A 431 -16.10 -13.48 -12.25
N SER A 432 -17.13 -13.71 -11.43
CA SER A 432 -17.45 -15.02 -10.86
C SER A 432 -18.96 -15.26 -10.84
N ARG A 433 -19.34 -16.53 -10.64
CA ARG A 433 -20.73 -16.96 -10.46
C ARG A 433 -21.19 -16.82 -9.02
#